data_AF-A0A1X1K6U4-F1
#
_entry.id   AF-A0A1X1K6U4-F1
#
_cell.length_a   1.000
_cell.length_b   1.000
_cell.length_c   1.000
_cell.angle_alpha   90.00
_cell.angle_beta   90.00
_cell.angle_gamma   90.00
#
_symmetry.space_group_name_H-M   'P 1'
#
loop_
_entity.id
_entity.type
_entity.pdbx_description
1 polymer ?
#
loop_
_entity_poly.entity_id
_entity_poly.type
_entity_poly.pdbx_seq_one_letter_code
_entity_poly.pdbx_strand_id
1 'polypeptide(L)'
;MKDSKFFSEQIRLWRIGKGLSLRKASKKFGISPRTFSNWERGLIPSDRQKERLSKELGLDKDVLFKKCEIGNLNALLKEKRLEQGLTRTELAKHLGYSSTIISCWERGLEISECEAEDICQFFGIEVYD
;
A
#
# COMPACT_ATOMS: atom_id res chain seq x y z
N MET A 1 11.41 10.88 -5.96
CA MET A 1 9.99 11.07 -5.54
C MET A 1 9.15 10.23 -6.45
N LYS A 2 8.12 9.54 -5.93
CA LYS A 2 7.18 8.59 -6.59
C LYS A 2 7.50 7.13 -6.25
N ASP A 3 6.58 6.24 -5.85
CA ASP A 3 5.11 6.27 -5.77
C ASP A 3 4.66 5.23 -4.72
N SER A 4 4.19 5.66 -3.55
CA SER A 4 3.61 4.77 -2.51
C SER A 4 2.10 5.01 -2.35
N LYS A 5 1.40 5.29 -3.46
CA LYS A 5 0.17 6.11 -3.43
C LYS A 5 -0.90 5.72 -4.44
N PHE A 6 -1.22 4.44 -4.63
CA PHE A 6 -2.29 4.12 -5.60
C PHE A 6 -3.65 4.62 -5.09
N PHE A 7 -4.08 4.19 -3.91
CA PHE A 7 -5.34 4.65 -3.30
C PHE A 7 -5.30 6.14 -2.90
N SER A 8 -4.21 6.56 -2.25
CA SER A 8 -4.11 7.92 -1.70
C SER A 8 -4.07 9.00 -2.79
N GLU A 9 -3.46 8.71 -3.95
CA GLU A 9 -3.52 9.60 -5.11
C GLU A 9 -4.86 9.52 -5.81
N GLN A 10 -5.46 8.33 -5.95
CA GLN A 10 -6.82 8.18 -6.52
C GLN A 10 -7.86 9.00 -5.77
N ILE A 11 -7.90 8.90 -4.44
CA ILE A 11 -8.89 9.64 -3.63
C ILE A 11 -8.65 11.15 -3.67
N ARG A 12 -7.37 11.56 -3.75
CA ARG A 12 -6.98 12.97 -3.91
C ARG A 12 -7.38 13.52 -5.28
N LEU A 13 -7.10 12.77 -6.35
CA LEU A 13 -7.49 13.14 -7.71
C LEU A 13 -9.00 13.19 -7.87
N TRP A 14 -9.74 12.24 -7.28
CA TRP A 14 -11.20 12.29 -7.22
C TRP A 14 -11.70 13.57 -6.53
N ARG A 15 -11.10 13.95 -5.38
CA ARG A 15 -11.49 15.16 -4.66
C ARG A 15 -11.25 16.41 -5.51
N ILE A 16 -10.07 16.51 -6.12
CA ILE A 16 -9.67 17.65 -6.97
C ILE A 16 -10.56 17.72 -8.22
N GLY A 17 -10.79 16.60 -8.90
CA GLY A 17 -11.63 16.53 -10.10
C GLY A 17 -13.10 16.89 -9.83
N LYS A 18 -13.57 16.73 -8.60
CA LYS A 18 -14.90 17.19 -8.16
C LYS A 18 -14.91 18.62 -7.59
N GLY A 19 -13.77 19.32 -7.56
CA GLY A 19 -13.65 20.67 -7.00
C GLY A 19 -13.96 20.74 -5.50
N LEU A 20 -13.76 19.64 -4.76
CA LEU A 20 -14.14 19.55 -3.36
C LEU A 20 -13.00 19.99 -2.44
N SER A 21 -13.33 20.78 -1.42
CA SER A 21 -12.44 20.99 -0.27
C SER A 21 -12.42 19.75 0.62
N LEU A 22 -11.37 19.59 1.44
CA LEU A 22 -11.28 18.50 2.41
C LEU A 22 -12.52 18.40 3.29
N ARG A 23 -13.08 19.55 3.73
CA ARG A 23 -14.30 19.59 4.54
C ARG A 23 -15.54 19.09 3.78
N LYS A 24 -15.68 19.48 2.50
CA LYS A 24 -16.81 19.03 1.67
C LYS A 24 -16.70 17.54 1.34
N ALA A 25 -15.50 17.07 1.03
CA ALA A 25 -15.22 15.65 0.79
C ALA A 25 -15.48 14.83 2.06
N SER A 26 -14.90 15.20 3.20
CA SER A 26 -15.07 14.46 4.45
C SER A 26 -16.53 14.37 4.89
N LYS A 27 -17.33 15.43 4.66
CA LYS A 27 -18.78 15.44 4.94
C LYS A 27 -19.54 14.40 4.10
N LYS A 28 -19.18 14.20 2.82
CA LYS A 28 -19.78 13.15 1.98
C LYS A 28 -19.54 11.75 2.55
N PHE A 29 -18.32 11.51 3.04
CA PHE A 29 -17.95 10.24 3.66
C PHE A 29 -18.33 10.13 5.14
N GLY A 30 -18.97 11.15 5.73
CA GLY A 30 -19.35 11.16 7.14
C GLY A 30 -18.17 10.97 8.10
N ILE A 31 -17.00 11.49 7.74
CA ILE A 31 -15.77 11.41 8.54
C ILE A 31 -15.18 12.81 8.79
N SER A 32 -14.20 12.87 9.69
CA SER A 32 -13.49 14.13 9.97
C SER A 32 -12.61 14.55 8.77
N PRO A 33 -12.40 15.86 8.55
CA PRO A 33 -11.44 16.35 7.56
C PRO A 33 -10.02 15.82 7.81
N ARG A 34 -9.65 15.58 9.08
CA ARG A 34 -8.36 15.00 9.45
C ARG A 34 -8.22 13.57 8.94
N THR A 35 -9.25 12.74 9.14
CA THR A 35 -9.28 11.36 8.64
C THR A 35 -9.14 11.33 7.11
N PHE A 36 -9.87 12.18 6.40
CA PHE A 36 -9.79 12.25 4.93
C PHE A 36 -8.39 12.69 4.48
N SER A 37 -7.80 13.66 5.19
CA SER A 37 -6.45 14.14 4.90
C SER A 37 -5.38 13.09 5.20
N ASN A 38 -5.60 12.18 6.17
CA ASN A 38 -4.72 11.04 6.40
C ASN A 38 -4.79 10.05 5.22
N TRP A 39 -5.96 9.82 4.65
CA TRP A 39 -6.11 8.97 3.45
C TRP A 39 -5.31 9.50 2.26
N GLU A 40 -5.38 10.81 1.97
CA GLU A 40 -4.57 11.44 0.91
C GLU A 40 -3.05 11.39 1.18
N ARG A 41 -2.65 11.10 2.43
CA ARG A 41 -1.24 10.93 2.82
C ARG A 41 -0.77 9.48 2.79
N GLY A 42 -1.66 8.52 2.48
CA GLY A 42 -1.31 7.09 2.43
C GLY A 42 -1.86 6.27 3.59
N LEU A 43 -2.59 6.87 4.55
CA LEU A 43 -3.20 6.10 5.62
C LEU A 43 -4.38 5.29 5.08
N ILE A 44 -4.39 4.02 5.43
CA ILE A 44 -5.34 3.06 4.90
C ILE A 44 -6.67 3.19 5.68
N PRO A 45 -7.82 3.27 4.99
CA PRO A 45 -9.12 3.26 5.65
C PRO A 45 -9.43 1.89 6.28
N SER A 46 -10.21 1.86 7.35
CA SER A 46 -10.73 0.58 7.88
C SER A 46 -11.69 -0.09 6.90
N ASP A 47 -11.97 -1.39 7.03
CA ASP A 47 -12.84 -2.10 6.09
C ASP A 47 -14.23 -1.48 5.92
N ARG A 48 -14.85 -1.05 7.03
CA ARG A 48 -16.11 -0.30 7.00
C ARG A 48 -16.00 0.98 6.18
N GLN A 49 -14.85 1.65 6.22
CA GLN A 49 -14.58 2.86 5.43
C GLN A 49 -14.31 2.51 3.96
N LYS A 50 -13.60 1.40 3.68
CA LYS A 50 -13.37 0.90 2.31
C LYS A 50 -14.69 0.57 1.60
N GLU A 51 -15.65 -0.07 2.28
CA GLU A 51 -16.99 -0.31 1.72
C GLU A 51 -17.73 0.98 1.38
N ARG A 52 -17.67 1.98 2.28
CA ARG A 52 -18.30 3.27 2.04
C ARG A 52 -17.64 4.02 0.88
N LEU A 53 -16.32 3.91 0.76
CA LEU A 53 -15.54 4.48 -0.34
C LEU A 53 -15.93 3.85 -1.66
N SER A 54 -15.98 2.52 -1.74
CA SER A 54 -16.43 1.79 -2.93
C SER A 54 -17.82 2.24 -3.39
N LYS A 55 -18.77 2.37 -2.46
CA LYS A 55 -20.14 2.83 -2.76
C LYS A 55 -20.20 4.27 -3.28
N GLU A 56 -19.52 5.21 -2.60
CA GLU A 56 -19.58 6.65 -2.99
C GLU A 56 -18.79 6.93 -4.28
N LEU A 57 -17.73 6.17 -4.53
CA LEU A 57 -16.89 6.31 -5.72
C LEU A 57 -17.45 5.52 -6.91
N GLY A 58 -18.37 4.58 -6.68
CA GLY A 58 -18.89 3.68 -7.72
C GLY A 58 -17.83 2.76 -8.30
N LEU A 59 -16.76 2.50 -7.54
CA LEU A 59 -15.62 1.71 -7.95
C LEU A 59 -15.54 0.46 -7.09
N ASP A 60 -15.20 -0.66 -7.70
CA ASP A 60 -15.00 -1.92 -6.99
C ASP A 60 -13.90 -1.77 -5.92
N LYS A 61 -14.07 -2.44 -4.77
CA LYS A 61 -13.09 -2.42 -3.67
C LYS A 61 -11.72 -2.89 -4.18
N ASP A 62 -11.68 -3.86 -5.08
CA ASP A 62 -10.45 -4.44 -5.62
C ASP A 62 -9.79 -3.53 -6.67
N VAL A 63 -10.55 -2.58 -7.23
CA VAL A 63 -10.04 -1.54 -8.14
C VAL A 63 -9.47 -0.35 -7.35
N LEU A 64 -10.12 0.02 -6.24
CA LEU A 64 -9.67 1.11 -5.35
C LEU A 64 -8.50 0.70 -4.46
N PHE A 65 -8.51 -0.55 -4.02
CA PHE A 65 -7.54 -1.13 -3.13
C PHE A 65 -7.02 -2.39 -3.83
N LYS A 66 -6.09 -2.20 -4.78
CA LYS A 66 -5.54 -3.29 -5.58
C LYS A 66 -5.00 -4.38 -4.66
N LYS A 67 -5.60 -5.57 -4.72
CA LYS A 67 -5.22 -6.71 -3.88
C LYS A 67 -3.84 -7.23 -4.29
N CYS A 68 -2.95 -7.38 -3.32
CA CYS A 68 -1.78 -8.24 -3.43
C CYS A 68 -1.79 -9.14 -2.20
N GLU A 69 -2.16 -10.40 -2.36
CA GLU A 69 -2.16 -11.39 -1.28
C GLU A 69 -0.72 -11.53 -0.74
N ILE A 70 -0.55 -11.57 0.59
CA ILE A 70 0.75 -11.84 1.24
C ILE A 70 1.39 -13.12 0.69
N GLY A 71 0.58 -14.11 0.30
CA GLY A 71 1.04 -15.34 -0.36
C GLY A 71 1.83 -15.12 -1.66
N ASN A 72 1.73 -13.94 -2.29
CA ASN A 72 2.52 -13.56 -3.46
C ASN A 72 3.67 -12.60 -3.15
N LEU A 73 3.81 -12.10 -1.92
CA LEU A 73 4.89 -11.19 -1.55
C LEU A 73 6.26 -11.88 -1.66
N ASN A 74 6.34 -13.16 -1.33
CA ASN A 74 7.55 -13.97 -1.47
C ASN A 74 8.04 -14.05 -2.93
N ALA A 75 7.11 -14.22 -3.88
CA ALA A 75 7.42 -14.23 -5.30
C ALA A 75 7.81 -12.83 -5.81
N LEU A 76 7.06 -11.82 -5.38
CA LEU A 76 7.27 -10.42 -5.74
C LEU A 76 8.59 -9.87 -5.20
N LEU A 77 8.99 -10.25 -3.99
CA LEU A 77 10.27 -9.91 -3.36
C LEU A 77 11.45 -10.29 -4.26
N LYS A 78 11.43 -11.53 -4.78
CA LYS A 78 12.50 -12.04 -5.66
C LYS A 78 12.52 -11.30 -6.98
N GLU A 79 11.36 -11.08 -7.60
CA GLU A 79 11.21 -10.36 -8.86
C GLU A 79 11.74 -8.92 -8.72
N LYS A 80 11.27 -8.17 -7.73
CA LYS A 80 11.63 -6.77 -7.49
C LYS A 80 13.10 -6.58 -7.14
N ARG A 81 13.67 -7.51 -6.37
CA ARG A 81 15.11 -7.53 -6.10
C ARG A 81 15.91 -7.67 -7.40
N LEU A 82 15.50 -8.57 -8.29
CA LEU A 82 16.19 -8.80 -9.56
C LEU A 82 16.00 -7.64 -10.55
N GLU A 83 14.81 -7.03 -10.61
CA GLU A 83 14.55 -5.81 -11.40
C GLU A 83 15.48 -4.65 -11.01
N GLN A 84 15.78 -4.52 -9.72
CA GLN A 84 16.71 -3.51 -9.21
C GLN A 84 18.19 -3.94 -9.26
N GLY A 85 18.50 -5.15 -9.75
CA GLY A 85 19.86 -5.66 -9.84
C GLY A 85 20.53 -5.94 -8.49
N LEU A 86 19.75 -6.05 -7.41
CA LEU A 86 20.27 -6.21 -6.06
C LEU A 86 20.62 -7.66 -5.75
N THR A 87 21.73 -7.90 -5.07
CA THR A 87 22.00 -9.17 -4.39
C THR A 87 21.15 -9.30 -3.12
N ARG A 88 20.98 -10.51 -2.60
CA ARG A 88 20.29 -10.73 -1.32
C ARG A 88 20.97 -9.99 -0.17
N THR A 89 22.31 -9.94 -0.19
CA THR A 89 23.10 -9.25 0.83
C THR A 89 22.92 -7.74 0.78
N GLU A 90 22.76 -7.15 -0.40
CA GLU A 90 22.49 -5.71 -0.54
C GLU A 90 21.07 -5.38 -0.07
N LEU A 91 20.08 -6.15 -0.50
CA LEU A 91 18.70 -5.97 -0.04
C LEU A 91 18.59 -6.11 1.49
N ALA A 92 19.26 -7.12 2.06
CA ALA A 92 19.32 -7.33 3.50
C ALA A 92 19.90 -6.12 4.24
N LYS A 93 20.99 -5.53 3.72
CA LYS A 93 21.58 -4.30 4.29
C LYS A 93 20.64 -3.10 4.22
N HIS A 94 19.88 -2.96 3.14
CA HIS A 94 18.91 -1.88 3.00
C HIS A 94 17.73 -2.00 3.97
N LEU A 95 17.22 -3.21 4.16
CA LEU A 95 16.09 -3.48 5.04
C LEU A 95 16.50 -3.65 6.52
N GLY A 96 17.80 -3.78 6.83
CA GLY A 96 18.27 -4.01 8.20
C GLY A 96 18.15 -5.47 8.67
N TYR A 97 18.08 -6.42 7.74
CA TYR A 97 17.94 -7.85 8.01
C TYR A 97 19.18 -8.67 7.61
N SER A 98 19.14 -9.99 7.86
CA SER A 98 20.19 -10.91 7.40
C SER A 98 19.96 -11.38 5.96
N SER A 99 21.01 -11.67 5.19
CA SER A 99 20.85 -12.26 3.86
C SER A 99 20.17 -13.63 3.89
N THR A 100 20.27 -14.34 5.01
CA THR A 100 19.59 -15.60 5.27
C THR A 100 18.06 -15.41 5.30
N ILE A 101 17.54 -14.42 6.03
CA ILE A 101 16.08 -14.23 6.12
C ILE A 101 15.48 -13.80 4.78
N ILE A 102 16.18 -12.96 4.00
CA ILE A 102 15.78 -12.65 2.61
C ILE A 102 15.67 -13.93 1.78
N SER A 103 16.64 -14.84 1.90
CA SER A 103 16.59 -16.12 1.19
C SER A 103 15.47 -17.03 1.66
N CYS A 104 15.07 -16.97 2.94
CA CYS A 104 13.94 -17.74 3.46
C CYS A 104 12.62 -17.18 2.94
N TRP A 105 12.43 -15.85 2.96
CA TRP A 105 11.28 -15.19 2.37
C TRP A 105 11.18 -15.50 0.87
N GLU A 106 12.25 -15.42 0.08
CA GLU A 106 12.20 -15.81 -1.34
C GLU A 106 11.82 -17.29 -1.61
N ARG A 107 11.89 -18.17 -0.59
CA ARG A 107 11.53 -19.59 -0.67
C ARG A 107 10.13 -19.89 -0.12
N GLY A 108 9.38 -18.88 0.30
CA GLY A 108 8.04 -19.06 0.83
C GLY A 108 7.96 -19.20 2.35
N LEU A 109 9.00 -18.79 3.10
CA LEU A 109 8.84 -18.60 4.55
C LEU A 109 7.79 -17.51 4.80
N GLU A 110 6.93 -17.73 5.79
CA GLU A 110 5.97 -16.74 6.25
C GLU A 110 6.67 -15.41 6.56
N ILE A 111 6.12 -14.33 6.03
CA ILE A 111 6.59 -12.96 6.25
C ILE A 111 5.60 -12.36 7.24
N SER A 112 6.09 -11.90 8.39
CA SER A 112 5.24 -11.20 9.37
C SER A 112 4.78 -9.84 8.82
N GLU A 113 3.71 -9.29 9.40
CA GLU A 113 3.15 -8.00 9.00
C GLU A 113 4.21 -6.88 8.99
N CYS A 114 5.03 -6.77 10.04
CA CYS A 114 6.10 -5.76 10.12
C CYS A 114 7.18 -5.96 9.03
N GLU A 115 7.56 -7.21 8.73
CA GLU A 115 8.54 -7.51 7.69
C GLU A 115 7.96 -7.23 6.30
N ALA A 116 6.68 -7.49 6.11
CA ALA A 116 5.97 -7.16 4.89
C ALA A 116 5.92 -5.64 4.70
N GLU A 117 5.63 -4.86 5.75
CA GLU A 117 5.69 -3.39 5.72
C GLU A 117 7.07 -2.87 5.29
N ASP A 118 8.16 -3.40 5.85
CA ASP A 118 9.52 -2.98 5.51
C ASP A 118 9.87 -3.29 4.04
N ILE A 119 9.55 -4.50 3.57
CA ILE A 119 9.71 -4.91 2.17
C ILE A 119 8.91 -4.00 1.24
N CYS A 120 7.65 -3.78 1.59
CA CYS A 120 6.72 -2.93 0.85
C CYS A 120 7.21 -1.50 0.74
N GLN A 121 7.64 -0.93 1.85
CA GLN A 121 8.16 0.42 1.91
C GLN A 121 9.43 0.58 1.07
N PHE A 122 10.34 -0.40 1.10
CA PHE A 122 11.57 -0.36 0.31
C PHE A 122 11.30 -0.42 -1.19
N PHE A 123 10.37 -1.28 -1.63
CA PHE A 123 10.06 -1.43 -3.04
C PHE A 123 8.96 -0.50 -3.56
N GLY A 124 8.31 0.27 -2.68
CA GLY A 124 7.15 1.10 -3.03
C GLY A 124 5.91 0.27 -3.39
N ILE A 125 5.75 -0.88 -2.75
CA ILE A 125 4.64 -1.82 -2.95
C ILE A 125 3.64 -1.65 -1.79
N GLU A 126 2.34 -1.81 -2.05
CA GLU A 126 1.30 -1.84 -1.02
C GLU A 126 0.83 -3.30 -0.85
N VAL A 127 0.94 -3.89 0.36
CA VAL A 127 0.47 -5.27 0.68
C VAL A 127 -0.58 -5.22 1.79
N TYR A 128 -1.54 -6.16 1.76
CA TYR A 128 -2.58 -6.34 2.77
C TYR A 128 -2.81 -7.84 3.05
N ASP A 129 -3.08 -8.18 4.33
CA ASP A 129 -3.54 -9.50 4.82
C ASP A 129 -4.74 -10.07 4.03
#